data_AF-A0AB73INI1-F1
#
_entry.id   AF-A0AB73INI1-F1
#
_cell.length_a   1.000
_cell.length_b   1.000
_cell.length_c   1.000
_cell.angle_alpha   90.00
_cell.angle_beta   90.00
_cell.angle_gamma   90.00
#
_symmetry.space_group_name_H-M   'P 1'
#
loop_
_entity.id
_entity.type
_entity.pdbx_description
1 polymer ?
#
loop_
_entity_poly.entity_id
_entity_poly.type
_entity_poly.pdbx_seq_one_letter_code
_entity_poly.pdbx_strand_id
1 'polypeptide(L)'
;MRRSTAAPESSKIKNVALKSRPHMRIKAVFFDVGETLVDESRDWGEWADHPGISRLSLDSSLGAVIEKGQHHRRVFEIVRPGVNFTELRRERELTGSVYSIGAQDLYPDVLPCLR
;
A
#
# COMPACT_ATOMS: atom_id res chain seq x y z
N MET A 1 21.27 34.06 71.26
CA MET A 1 20.32 33.00 70.85
C MET A 1 20.44 32.81 69.34
N ARG A 2 21.39 32.00 68.86
CA ARG A 2 21.60 31.74 67.42
C ARG A 2 20.68 30.59 67.00
N ARG A 3 19.73 30.84 66.09
CA ARG A 3 18.94 29.77 65.46
C ARG A 3 19.77 29.19 64.31
N SER A 4 20.14 27.93 64.44
CA SER A 4 20.70 27.11 63.38
C SER A 4 19.53 26.63 62.51
N THR A 5 19.53 26.99 61.23
CA THR A 5 18.63 26.41 60.22
C THR A 5 19.45 25.44 59.38
N ALA A 6 19.24 24.14 59.60
CA ALA A 6 19.78 23.09 58.74
C ALA A 6 19.03 23.07 57.39
N ALA A 7 19.76 22.91 56.29
CA ALA A 7 19.20 22.74 54.95
C ALA A 7 18.53 21.35 54.82
N PRO A 8 17.45 21.20 54.03
CA PRO A 8 16.77 19.92 53.89
C PRO A 8 17.56 18.97 52.98
N GLU A 9 17.58 17.71 53.38
CA GLU A 9 18.31 16.61 52.77
C GLU A 9 17.73 16.26 51.38
N SER A 10 18.58 16.21 50.35
CA SER A 10 18.17 15.90 48.98
C SER A 10 17.74 14.43 48.86
N SER A 11 16.45 14.22 48.64
CA SER A 11 15.82 12.95 48.28
C SER A 11 16.52 12.29 47.08
N LYS A 12 17.05 11.08 47.27
CA LYS A 12 17.68 10.26 46.24
C LYS A 12 16.62 9.70 45.29
N ILE A 13 16.41 10.36 44.16
CA ILE A 13 15.68 9.76 43.03
C ILE A 13 16.56 8.61 42.49
N LYS A 14 16.10 7.37 42.66
CA LYS A 14 16.75 6.18 42.10
C LYS A 14 16.50 6.16 40.60
N ASN A 15 17.53 6.38 39.79
CA ASN A 15 17.49 6.17 38.35
C ASN A 15 17.21 4.68 38.06
N VAL A 16 16.00 4.39 37.59
CA VAL A 16 15.67 3.09 37.00
C VAL A 16 16.29 3.07 35.60
N ALA A 17 17.43 2.43 35.45
CA ALA A 17 18.03 2.20 34.13
C ALA A 17 17.09 1.30 33.30
N LEU A 18 16.50 1.86 32.24
CA LEU A 18 15.83 1.04 31.22
C LEU A 18 16.87 0.08 30.62
N LYS A 19 16.70 -1.22 30.85
CA LYS A 19 17.48 -2.24 30.13
C LYS A 19 17.13 -2.13 28.64
N SER A 20 18.14 -1.87 27.79
CA SER A 20 17.96 -1.91 26.35
C SER A 20 17.54 -3.31 25.93
N ARG A 21 16.46 -3.39 25.14
CA ARG A 21 16.06 -4.65 24.52
C ARG A 21 17.09 -5.01 23.45
N PRO A 22 17.49 -6.29 23.31
CA PRO A 22 18.43 -6.69 22.27
C PRO A 22 17.86 -6.30 20.90
N HIS A 23 18.70 -5.65 20.08
CA HIS A 23 18.33 -5.27 18.72
C HIS A 23 18.14 -6.51 17.87
N MET A 24 16.89 -6.81 17.51
CA MET A 24 16.55 -7.82 16.53
C MET A 24 17.04 -7.37 15.15
N ARG A 25 17.97 -8.12 14.55
CA ARG A 25 18.42 -7.88 13.18
C ARG A 25 17.40 -8.45 12.20
N ILE A 26 16.90 -7.61 11.29
CA ILE A 26 16.10 -8.05 10.14
C ILE A 26 16.96 -8.97 9.27
N LYS A 27 16.40 -10.12 8.88
CA LYS A 27 17.09 -11.14 8.08
C LYS A 27 16.64 -11.17 6.63
N ALA A 28 15.39 -10.80 6.38
CA ALA A 28 14.78 -10.75 5.06
C ALA A 28 13.63 -9.73 5.06
N VAL A 29 13.32 -9.21 3.86
CA VAL A 29 12.16 -8.36 3.57
C VAL A 29 11.53 -8.92 2.30
N PHE A 30 10.21 -9.09 2.31
CA PHE A 30 9.44 -9.53 1.15
C PHE A 30 8.53 -8.36 0.77
N PHE A 31 8.57 -7.99 -0.51
CA PHE A 31 7.71 -6.95 -1.07
C PHE A 31 6.59 -7.62 -1.86
N ASP A 32 5.40 -7.05 -1.76
CA ASP A 32 4.38 -7.28 -2.78
C ASP A 32 4.80 -6.60 -4.10
N VAL A 33 4.08 -6.87 -5.19
CA VAL A 33 4.35 -6.31 -6.51
C VAL A 33 3.42 -5.14 -6.80
N GLY A 34 2.11 -5.41 -6.91
CA GLY A 34 1.10 -4.40 -7.25
C GLY A 34 0.89 -3.40 -6.11
N GLU A 35 0.78 -2.12 -6.46
CA GLU A 35 0.64 -1.00 -5.51
C GLU A 35 1.70 -1.02 -4.38
N THR A 36 2.88 -1.60 -4.67
CA THR A 36 4.04 -1.64 -3.76
C THR A 36 5.34 -1.39 -4.53
N LEU A 37 5.64 -2.21 -5.54
CA LEU A 37 6.75 -1.97 -6.46
C LEU A 37 6.27 -1.36 -7.77
N VAL A 38 5.06 -1.72 -8.19
CA VAL A 38 4.41 -1.29 -9.43
C VAL A 38 3.24 -0.37 -9.10
N ASP A 39 3.22 0.82 -9.68
CA ASP A 39 2.05 1.69 -9.76
C ASP A 39 1.13 1.17 -10.88
N GLU A 40 0.00 0.57 -10.51
CA GLU A 40 -0.94 -0.02 -11.48
C GLU A 40 -2.00 1.01 -11.94
N SER A 41 -1.88 2.28 -11.54
CA SER A 41 -2.83 3.36 -11.88
C SER A 41 -3.08 3.47 -13.40
N ARG A 42 -2.05 3.23 -14.22
CA ARG A 42 -2.19 3.24 -15.67
C ARG A 42 -3.09 2.09 -16.15
N ASP A 43 -2.84 0.86 -15.69
CA ASP A 43 -3.61 -0.30 -16.14
C ASP A 43 -5.07 -0.24 -15.66
N TRP A 44 -5.29 0.09 -14.39
CA TRP A 44 -6.65 0.30 -13.86
C TRP A 44 -7.36 1.45 -14.57
N GLY A 45 -6.63 2.50 -14.92
CA GLY A 45 -7.10 3.59 -15.76
C GLY A 45 -7.60 3.13 -17.12
N GLU A 46 -6.78 2.36 -17.84
CA GLU A 46 -7.14 1.79 -19.15
C GLU A 46 -8.35 0.84 -19.06
N TRP A 47 -8.49 0.11 -17.95
CA TRP A 47 -9.67 -0.70 -17.66
C TRP A 47 -10.94 0.13 -17.43
N ALA A 48 -10.84 1.35 -16.90
CA ALA A 48 -11.99 2.26 -16.77
C ALA A 48 -12.34 2.89 -18.12
N ASP A 49 -11.32 3.28 -18.88
CA ASP A 49 -11.48 3.94 -20.17
C ASP A 49 -12.12 3.00 -21.21
N HIS A 50 -11.80 1.70 -21.17
CA HIS A 50 -12.31 0.70 -22.12
C HIS A 50 -13.85 0.60 -22.18
N PRO A 51 -14.58 0.38 -21.06
CA PRO A 51 -16.05 0.45 -21.03
C PRO A 51 -16.59 1.89 -20.94
N GLY A 52 -15.72 2.92 -20.88
CA GLY A 52 -16.11 4.33 -20.80
C GLY A 52 -16.69 4.75 -19.45
N ILE A 53 -16.24 4.15 -18.35
CA ILE A 53 -16.67 4.51 -16.99
C ILE A 53 -15.67 5.46 -16.33
N SER A 54 -16.10 6.20 -15.30
CA SER A 54 -15.17 7.06 -14.56
C SER A 54 -14.16 6.22 -13.77
N ARG A 55 -12.89 6.66 -13.74
CA ARG A 55 -11.82 6.03 -12.94
C ARG A 55 -12.19 5.97 -11.46
N LEU A 56 -12.74 7.07 -10.91
CA LEU A 56 -13.24 7.12 -9.54
C LEU A 56 -14.29 6.03 -9.25
N SER A 57 -15.21 5.79 -10.19
CA SER A 57 -16.23 4.74 -10.03
C SER A 57 -15.60 3.34 -10.03
N LEU A 58 -14.62 3.10 -10.90
CA LEU A 58 -13.88 1.83 -10.91
C LEU A 58 -13.10 1.65 -9.60
N ASP A 59 -12.31 2.64 -9.19
CA ASP A 59 -11.47 2.59 -7.99
C ASP A 59 -12.30 2.41 -6.72
N SER A 60 -13.42 3.14 -6.60
CA SER A 60 -14.34 3.01 -5.47
C SER A 60 -14.96 1.61 -5.40
N SER A 61 -15.34 1.05 -6.56
CA SER A 61 -15.89 -0.30 -6.64
C SER A 61 -14.84 -1.36 -6.34
N LEU A 62 -13.60 -1.16 -6.82
CA LEU A 62 -12.45 -2.01 -6.57
C LEU A 62 -12.11 -2.04 -5.08
N GLY A 63 -12.05 -0.88 -4.44
CA GLY A 63 -11.85 -0.76 -2.99
C GLY A 63 -12.91 -1.53 -2.20
N ALA A 64 -14.19 -1.39 -2.56
CA ALA A 64 -15.29 -2.11 -1.92
C ALA A 64 -15.22 -3.65 -2.12
N VAL A 65 -14.68 -4.13 -3.24
CA VAL A 65 -14.43 -5.56 -3.50
C VAL A 65 -13.29 -6.07 -2.62
N ILE A 66 -12.19 -5.32 -2.56
CA ILE A 66 -10.99 -5.68 -1.78
C ILE A 66 -11.31 -5.68 -0.28
N GLU A 67 -12.05 -4.69 0.21
CA GLU A 67 -12.49 -4.61 1.62
C GLU A 67 -13.23 -5.89 2.05
N LYS A 68 -14.01 -6.48 1.15
CA LYS A 68 -14.76 -7.72 1.39
C LYS A 68 -13.91 -9.00 1.26
N GLY A 69 -12.61 -8.87 1.03
CA GLY A 69 -11.70 -9.99 0.80
C GLY A 69 -12.01 -10.76 -0.49
N GLN A 70 -12.71 -10.13 -1.44
CA GLN A 70 -13.07 -10.77 -2.70
C GLN A 70 -11.95 -10.63 -3.73
N HIS A 71 -11.98 -11.49 -4.74
CA HIS A 71 -11.04 -11.38 -5.86
C HIS A 71 -11.26 -10.06 -6.62
N HIS A 72 -10.22 -9.25 -6.81
CA HIS A 72 -10.30 -7.90 -7.40
C HIS A 72 -11.09 -7.83 -8.72
N ARG A 73 -10.94 -8.84 -9.60
CA ARG A 73 -11.70 -8.94 -10.88
C ARG A 73 -13.22 -8.95 -10.71
N ARG A 74 -13.75 -9.20 -9.51
CA ARG A 74 -15.18 -9.06 -9.23
C ARG A 74 -15.68 -7.63 -9.51
N VAL A 75 -14.81 -6.63 -9.49
CA VAL A 75 -15.14 -5.25 -9.86
C VAL A 75 -15.77 -5.16 -11.25
N PHE A 76 -15.34 -5.99 -12.19
CA PHE A 76 -15.84 -5.95 -13.57
C PHE A 76 -17.32 -6.35 -13.65
N GLU A 77 -17.79 -7.25 -12.79
CA GLU A 77 -19.21 -7.60 -12.71
C GLU A 77 -20.04 -6.52 -12.03
N ILE A 78 -19.44 -5.69 -11.18
CA ILE A 78 -20.13 -4.54 -10.57
C ILE A 78 -20.36 -3.46 -11.63
N VAL A 79 -19.32 -3.14 -12.41
CA VAL A 79 -19.40 -2.07 -13.42
C VAL A 79 -20.09 -2.51 -14.72
N ARG A 80 -20.08 -3.81 -15.03
CA ARG A 80 -20.80 -4.42 -16.17
C ARG A 80 -21.38 -5.79 -15.74
N PRO A 81 -22.61 -5.82 -15.18
CA PRO A 81 -23.24 -7.05 -14.73
C PRO A 81 -23.29 -8.15 -15.80
N GLY A 82 -22.93 -9.37 -15.41
CA GLY A 82 -22.90 -10.54 -16.29
C GLY A 82 -21.68 -10.65 -17.21
N VAL A 83 -20.72 -9.72 -17.13
CA VAL A 83 -19.51 -9.78 -17.96
C VAL A 83 -18.61 -10.95 -17.58
N ASN A 84 -18.03 -11.62 -18.59
CA ASN A 84 -16.91 -12.54 -18.39
C ASN A 84 -15.59 -11.77 -18.52
N PHE A 85 -14.73 -11.81 -17.50
CA PHE A 85 -13.46 -11.09 -17.51
C PHE A 85 -12.54 -11.50 -18.68
N THR A 86 -12.52 -12.78 -19.06
CA THR A 86 -11.69 -13.25 -20.18
C THR A 86 -12.15 -12.65 -21.50
N GLU A 87 -13.46 -12.52 -21.70
CA GLU A 87 -14.03 -11.86 -22.88
C GLU A 87 -13.73 -10.36 -22.85
N LEU A 88 -13.93 -9.69 -21.72
CA LEU A 88 -13.64 -8.27 -21.56
C LEU A 88 -12.15 -7.96 -21.79
N ARG A 89 -11.25 -8.83 -21.32
CA ARG A 89 -9.81 -8.74 -21.60
C ARG A 89 -9.53 -8.85 -23.09
N ARG A 90 -10.17 -9.82 -23.77
CA ARG A 90 -10.02 -9.98 -25.21
C ARG A 90 -10.56 -8.76 -25.98
N GLU A 91 -11.71 -8.21 -25.57
CA GLU A 91 -12.27 -6.97 -26.12
C GLU A 91 -11.27 -5.81 -25.98
N ARG A 92 -10.68 -5.62 -24.79
CA ARG A 92 -9.66 -4.61 -24.52
C ARG A 92 -8.41 -4.81 -25.38
N GLU A 93 -7.88 -6.04 -25.46
CA GLU A 93 -6.71 -6.36 -26.29
C GLU A 93 -6.94 -6.07 -27.78
N LEU A 94 -8.15 -6.32 -28.31
CA LEU A 94 -8.52 -6.00 -29.70
C LEU A 94 -8.57 -4.49 -29.98
N THR A 95 -8.77 -3.67 -28.94
CA THR A 95 -8.69 -2.19 -29.05
C THR A 95 -7.25 -1.65 -28.95
N GLY A 96 -6.25 -2.54 -28.84
CA GLY A 96 -4.83 -2.19 -28.81
C GLY A 96 -4.27 -1.94 -27.40
N SER A 97 -5.09 -2.06 -26.36
CA SER A 97 -4.65 -1.97 -24.96
C SER A 97 -4.36 -3.37 -24.44
N VAL A 98 -3.08 -3.75 -24.47
CA VAL A 98 -2.59 -5.05 -23.96
C VAL A 98 -1.88 -4.83 -22.63
N TYR A 99 -2.23 -5.63 -21.63
CA TYR A 99 -1.57 -5.59 -20.33
C TYR A 99 -0.06 -5.77 -20.49
N SER A 100 0.68 -4.78 -20.01
CA SER A 100 2.13 -4.80 -19.96
C SER A 100 2.61 -3.93 -18.80
N ILE A 101 3.67 -4.38 -18.13
CA ILE A 101 4.39 -3.61 -17.11
C ILE A 101 5.72 -3.21 -17.71
N GLY A 102 6.05 -1.92 -17.64
CA GLY A 102 7.35 -1.38 -18.01
C GLY A 102 8.01 -0.62 -16.86
N ALA A 103 9.21 -0.11 -17.10
CA ALA A 103 9.97 0.65 -16.09
C ALA A 103 9.23 1.93 -15.64
N GLN A 104 8.37 2.49 -16.51
CA GLN A 104 7.53 3.65 -16.21
C GLN A 104 6.45 3.37 -15.17
N ASP A 105 6.10 2.10 -14.96
CA ASP A 105 5.07 1.69 -14.01
C ASP A 105 5.69 1.35 -12.63
N LEU A 106 6.98 1.57 -12.42
CA LEU A 106 7.60 1.41 -11.09
C LEU A 106 7.49 2.69 -10.28
N TYR A 107 7.26 2.58 -8.96
CA TYR A 107 7.33 3.75 -8.11
C TYR A 107 8.73 4.39 -8.13
N PRO A 108 8.84 5.74 -7.99
CA PRO A 108 10.11 6.45 -8.14
C PRO A 108 11.24 6.00 -7.21
N ASP A 109 10.89 5.44 -6.05
CA ASP A 109 11.80 4.97 -5.01
C ASP A 109 12.21 3.50 -5.15
N VAL A 110 11.58 2.73 -6.06
CA VAL A 110 11.88 1.31 -6.26
C VAL A 110 13.25 1.09 -6.89
N LEU A 111 13.52 1.74 -8.03
CA LEU A 111 14.78 1.53 -8.76
C LEU A 111 16.03 1.94 -7.96
N PRO A 112 16.04 3.06 -7.20
CA PRO A 112 17.16 3.40 -6.32
C PRO A 112 17.51 2.33 -5.27
N CYS A 113 16.55 1.49 -4.88
CA CYS A 113 16.71 0.46 -3.85
C CYS A 113 17.32 -0.86 -4.36
N LEU A 114 17.51 -1.02 -5.68
CA LEU A 114 18.09 -2.23 -6.28
C LEU A 114 19.62 -2.17 -6.45
N ARG A 115 20.28 -1.16 -5.87
CA ARG A 115 21.73 -0.94 -5.98
C ARG A 115 22.54 -1.66 -4.91
#